data_AF-A0A920V6X3-F1
#
_entry.id   AF-A0A920V6X3-F1
#
_cell.length_a   1.000
_cell.length_b   1.000
_cell.length_c   1.000
_cell.angle_alpha   90.00
_cell.angle_beta   90.00
_cell.angle_gamma   90.00
#
_symmetry.space_group_name_H-M   'P 1'
#
loop_
_entity.id
_entity.type
_entity.pdbx_description
1 polymer ?
#
loop_
_entity_poly.entity_id
_entity_poly.type
_entity_poly.pdbx_seq_one_letter_code
_entity_poly.pdbx_strand_id
1 'polypeptide(L)'
;MKHARFLGMITYRSPTEWNKRFGRKLIQNIAEGADLFGNRFQIQDYLKRRSDDFISDFDPNSYLYLSNAIDAFDFAEDSHDIGKRKLQILTLIEF
;
A
#
# COMPACT_ATOMS: atom_id res chain seq x y z
N MET A 1 -10.50 -1.31 -4.16
CA MET A 1 -9.82 -1.65 -2.89
C MET A 1 -9.15 -3.02 -2.84
N LYS A 2 -9.83 -4.14 -3.17
CA LYS A 2 -9.24 -5.52 -3.11
C LYS A 2 -7.88 -5.64 -3.79
N HIS A 3 -7.83 -5.25 -5.07
CA HIS A 3 -6.59 -5.30 -5.84
C HIS A 3 -5.50 -4.33 -5.34
N ALA A 4 -5.88 -3.14 -4.86
CA ALA A 4 -4.93 -2.17 -4.30
C ALA A 4 -4.26 -2.73 -3.03
N ARG A 5 -5.05 -3.32 -2.12
CA ARG A 5 -4.51 -3.95 -0.91
C ARG A 5 -3.64 -5.17 -1.25
N PHE A 6 -4.08 -6.00 -2.20
CA PHE A 6 -3.32 -7.14 -2.68
C PHE A 6 -1.94 -6.72 -3.21
N LEU A 7 -1.90 -5.67 -4.04
CA LEU A 7 -0.66 -5.12 -4.59
C LEU A 7 0.26 -4.56 -3.50
N GLY A 8 -0.27 -3.74 -2.59
CA GLY A 8 0.50 -3.21 -1.47
C GLY A 8 1.07 -4.31 -0.57
N MET A 9 0.30 -5.37 -0.32
CA MET A 9 0.79 -6.51 0.45
C MET A 9 2.03 -7.17 -0.16
N ILE A 10 2.12 -7.26 -1.49
CA ILE A 10 3.29 -7.80 -2.18
C ILE A 10 4.52 -6.95 -1.88
N THR A 11 4.39 -5.61 -1.87
CA THR A 11 5.50 -4.69 -1.69
C THR A 11 5.98 -4.56 -0.24
N TYR A 12 5.13 -4.88 0.74
CA TYR A 12 5.49 -4.78 2.16
C TYR A 12 6.44 -5.87 2.67
N ARG A 13 6.67 -6.94 1.91
CA ARG A 13 7.54 -8.05 2.31
C ARG A 13 8.54 -8.41 1.24
N SER A 14 9.67 -8.97 1.67
CA SER A 14 10.75 -9.33 0.75
C SER A 14 10.36 -10.53 -0.14
N PRO A 15 10.84 -10.60 -1.39
CA PRO A 15 10.62 -11.76 -2.26
C PRO A 15 11.16 -13.07 -1.67
N THR A 16 12.26 -13.01 -0.90
CA THR A 16 12.88 -14.18 -0.28
C THR A 16 11.98 -14.76 0.82
N GLU A 17 11.32 -13.91 1.60
CA GLU A 17 10.33 -14.33 2.59
C GLU A 17 9.11 -15.01 1.92
N TRP A 18 8.57 -14.39 0.86
CA TRP A 18 7.46 -14.97 0.09
C TRP A 18 7.78 -16.37 -0.41
N ASN A 19 8.97 -16.55 -1.00
CA ASN A 19 9.43 -17.83 -1.51
C ASN A 19 9.63 -18.86 -0.39
N LYS A 20 10.22 -18.48 0.75
CA LYS A 20 10.41 -19.39 1.89
C LYS A 20 9.09 -19.88 2.46
N ARG A 21 8.09 -19.00 2.56
CA ARG A 21 6.80 -19.32 3.20
C ARG A 21 5.90 -20.15 2.29
N PHE A 22 5.71 -19.71 1.05
CA PHE A 22 4.74 -20.30 0.12
C PHE A 22 5.40 -21.06 -1.02
N GLY A 23 6.46 -20.53 -1.62
CA GLY A 23 7.06 -21.08 -2.83
C GLY A 23 5.99 -21.31 -3.92
N ARG A 24 6.03 -22.47 -4.58
CA ARG A 24 5.04 -22.89 -5.59
C ARG A 24 3.98 -23.85 -5.04
N LYS A 25 3.72 -23.82 -3.73
CA LYS A 25 2.74 -24.71 -3.11
C LYS A 25 1.33 -24.43 -3.64
N LEU A 26 0.66 -25.50 -4.07
CA LEU A 26 -0.72 -25.46 -4.50
C LEU A 26 -1.68 -25.50 -3.30
N ILE A 27 -2.88 -24.97 -3.49
CA ILE A 27 -3.96 -25.08 -2.51
C ILE A 27 -4.37 -26.56 -2.41
N GLN A 28 -4.68 -27.04 -1.21
CA GLN A 28 -5.18 -28.39 -1.02
C GLN A 28 -6.65 -28.46 -1.48
N ASN A 29 -7.06 -29.55 -2.12
CA ASN A 29 -8.43 -29.77 -2.61
C ASN A 29 -8.91 -28.76 -3.68
N ILE A 30 -8.03 -28.38 -4.61
CA ILE A 30 -8.47 -27.68 -5.82
C ILE A 30 -9.45 -28.60 -6.56
N ALA A 31 -10.70 -28.15 -6.75
CA ALA A 31 -11.72 -28.92 -7.45
C ALA A 31 -11.24 -29.32 -8.84
N GLU A 32 -11.54 -30.54 -9.27
CA GLU A 32 -11.30 -30.96 -10.65
C GLU A 32 -12.03 -30.01 -11.60
N GLY A 33 -11.29 -29.35 -12.50
CA GLY A 33 -11.83 -28.32 -13.38
C GLY A 33 -11.74 -26.88 -12.84
N ALA A 34 -10.95 -26.62 -11.80
CA ALA A 34 -10.70 -25.26 -11.33
C ALA A 34 -10.17 -24.37 -12.46
N ASP A 35 -10.76 -23.17 -12.56
CA ASP A 35 -10.42 -22.15 -13.55
C ASP A 35 -8.90 -21.92 -13.59
N LEU A 36 -8.34 -21.88 -14.81
CA LEU A 36 -6.94 -21.56 -15.05
C LEU A 36 -6.57 -20.17 -14.51
N PHE A 37 -7.54 -19.26 -14.46
CA PHE A 37 -7.42 -17.91 -13.90
C PHE A 37 -7.81 -17.81 -12.42
N GLY A 38 -8.25 -18.92 -11.82
CA GLY A 38 -8.56 -19.00 -10.39
C GLY A 38 -7.32 -19.04 -9.50
N ASN A 39 -7.55 -18.94 -8.18
CA ASN A 39 -6.51 -19.12 -7.19
C ASN A 39 -6.02 -20.57 -7.20
N ARG A 40 -4.76 -20.79 -7.57
CA ARG A 40 -4.13 -22.13 -7.61
C ARG A 40 -3.02 -22.27 -6.58
N PHE A 41 -2.36 -21.17 -6.25
CA PHE A 41 -1.24 -21.16 -5.31
C PHE A 41 -1.67 -20.66 -3.94
N GLN A 42 -1.08 -21.23 -2.89
CA GLN A 42 -1.37 -20.84 -1.50
C GLN A 42 -1.11 -19.35 -1.24
N ILE A 43 -0.12 -18.75 -1.91
CA ILE A 43 0.15 -17.31 -1.80
C ILE A 43 -1.02 -16.47 -2.32
N GLN A 44 -1.64 -16.87 -3.43
CA GLN A 44 -2.77 -16.15 -4.02
C GLN A 44 -3.99 -16.19 -3.08
N ASP A 45 -4.27 -17.36 -2.50
CA ASP A 45 -5.35 -17.52 -1.52
C ASP A 45 -5.10 -16.71 -0.25
N TYR A 46 -3.87 -16.75 0.28
CA TYR A 46 -3.47 -15.97 1.44
C TYR A 46 -3.64 -14.46 1.22
N LEU A 47 -3.13 -13.94 0.10
CA LEU A 47 -3.23 -12.53 -0.25
C LEU A 47 -4.69 -12.12 -0.49
N LYS A 48 -5.50 -12.97 -1.13
CA LYS A 48 -6.92 -12.74 -1.34
C LYS A 48 -7.65 -12.63 0.00
N ARG A 49 -7.54 -13.63 0.87
CA ARG A 49 -8.21 -13.65 2.17
C ARG A 49 -7.82 -12.43 3.01
N ARG A 50 -6.53 -12.11 3.06
CA ARG A 50 -6.06 -10.95 3.82
C ARG A 50 -6.50 -9.60 3.24
N SER A 51 -6.71 -9.54 1.93
CA SER A 51 -7.28 -8.35 1.27
C SER A 51 -8.79 -8.25 1.52
N ASP A 52 -9.50 -9.36 1.58
CA ASP A 52 -10.92 -9.41 1.93
C ASP A 52 -11.13 -8.94 3.38
N ASP A 53 -10.33 -9.43 4.33
CA ASP A 53 -10.34 -8.98 5.74
C ASP A 53 -10.09 -7.47 5.88
N PHE A 54 -9.22 -6.88 5.05
CA PHE A 54 -8.93 -5.45 5.15
C PHE A 54 -10.11 -4.57 4.75
N ILE A 55 -10.97 -5.05 3.86
CA ILE A 55 -12.02 -4.23 3.26
C ILE A 55 -13.30 -4.25 4.09
N SER A 56 -13.46 -5.22 5.00
CA SER A 56 -14.51 -5.13 6.01
C SER A 56 -14.28 -3.97 6.97
N ASP A 57 -13.01 -3.60 7.21
CA ASP A 57 -12.66 -2.71 8.32
C ASP A 57 -12.18 -1.32 7.86
N PHE A 58 -11.88 -1.14 6.57
CA PHE A 58 -11.24 0.07 6.07
C PHE A 58 -12.09 0.82 5.04
N ASP A 59 -12.29 2.12 5.27
CA ASP A 59 -13.03 3.00 4.38
C ASP A 59 -12.24 3.32 3.08
N PRO A 60 -12.84 3.11 1.89
CA PRO A 60 -12.18 3.38 0.62
C PRO A 60 -11.74 4.84 0.43
N ASN A 61 -12.52 5.81 0.90
CA ASN A 61 -12.18 7.23 0.71
C ASN A 61 -10.94 7.59 1.54
N SER A 62 -10.94 7.16 2.81
CA SER A 62 -9.79 7.30 3.71
C SER A 62 -8.50 6.75 3.09
N TYR A 63 -8.59 5.66 2.31
CA TYR A 63 -7.43 5.08 1.63
C TYR A 63 -6.86 6.00 0.56
N LEU A 64 -7.74 6.61 -0.24
CA LEU A 64 -7.35 7.55 -1.29
C LEU A 64 -6.68 8.78 -0.69
N TYR A 65 -7.27 9.35 0.36
CA TYR A 65 -6.70 10.51 1.04
C TYR A 65 -5.32 10.21 1.64
N LEU A 66 -5.17 9.08 2.34
CA LEU A 66 -3.88 8.71 2.92
C LEU A 66 -2.83 8.39 1.86
N SER A 67 -3.19 7.67 0.80
CA SER A 67 -2.26 7.37 -0.31
C SER A 67 -1.77 8.67 -0.95
N ASN A 68 -2.70 9.59 -1.26
CA ASN A 68 -2.35 10.87 -1.84
C ASN A 68 -1.48 11.71 -0.88
N ALA A 69 -1.75 11.68 0.43
CA ALA A 69 -0.93 12.40 1.41
C ALA A 69 0.49 11.82 1.51
N ILE A 70 0.66 10.50 1.41
CA ILE A 70 1.97 9.85 1.37
C ILE A 70 2.74 10.26 0.11
N ASP A 71 2.07 10.26 -1.04
CA ASP A 71 2.71 10.61 -2.32
C ASP A 71 3.04 12.11 -2.41
N ALA A 72 2.22 12.97 -1.81
CA ALA A 72 2.42 14.43 -1.80
C ALA A 72 3.37 14.91 -0.70
N PHE A 73 3.82 14.03 0.20
CA PHE A 73 4.68 14.43 1.30
C PHE A 73 6.09 14.79 0.79
N ASP A 74 6.45 16.07 0.88
CA ASP A 74 7.80 16.57 0.64
C ASP A 74 8.36 17.26 1.89
N PHE A 75 9.42 16.68 2.47
CA PHE A 75 10.08 17.23 3.64
C PHE A 75 10.82 18.56 3.35
N ALA A 76 11.27 18.77 2.11
CA ALA A 76 12.02 19.96 1.72
C ALA A 76 11.13 21.18 1.49
N GLU A 77 9.86 20.99 1.13
CA GLU A 77 8.91 22.08 0.91
C GLU A 77 8.65 22.87 2.21
N ASP A 78 8.47 22.17 3.34
CA ASP A 78 8.35 22.79 4.67
C ASP A 78 9.57 23.65 5.00
N SER A 79 10.78 23.18 4.66
CA SER A 79 12.04 23.90 4.93
C SER A 79 12.20 25.20 4.10
N HIS A 80 11.66 25.23 2.88
CA HIS A 80 11.65 26.42 2.04
C HIS A 80 10.62 27.46 2.54
N ASP A 81 9.51 26.99 3.11
CA ASP A 81 8.45 27.88 3.58
C ASP A 81 8.81 28.59 4.90
N ILE A 82 9.53 27.92 5.81
CA ILE A 82 10.14 28.61 6.99
C ILE A 82 11.14 29.68 6.58
N GLY A 83 11.95 29.42 5.53
CA GLY A 83 12.89 30.40 4.99
C GLY A 83 12.18 31.63 4.40
N LYS A 84 11.14 31.40 3.60
CA LYS A 84 10.32 32.47 3.01
C LYS A 84 9.55 33.28 4.04
N ARG A 85 8.93 32.64 5.03
CA ARG A 85 8.22 33.34 6.12
C ARG A 85 9.17 34.16 6.99
N LYS A 86 10.38 33.66 7.26
CA LYS A 86 11.41 34.40 8.00
C LYS A 86 11.89 35.65 7.23
N LEU A 87 12.08 35.54 5.91
CA LEU A 87 12.41 36.66 5.03
C LEU A 87 11.27 37.69 4.93
N GLN A 88 10.01 37.25 4.86
CA GLN A 88 8.83 38.13 4.87
C GLN A 88 8.66 38.88 6.20
N ILE A 89 8.90 38.20 7.33
CA ILE A 89 8.85 38.85 8.65
C ILE A 89 10.01 39.85 8.80
N LEU A 90 11.23 39.51 8.35
CA LEU A 90 12.37 40.43 8.38
C LEU A 90 12.16 41.67 7.48
N THR A 91 11.50 41.54 6.32
CA THR A 91 11.17 42.68 5.45
C THR A 91 10.03 43.56 5.98
N LEU A 92 9.15 43.03 6.84
CA LEU A 92 8.07 43.79 7.49
C LEU A 92 8.50 44.53 8.76
N ILE A 93 9.66 44.20 9.34
CA ILE A 93 10.21 44.87 10.54
C ILE A 93 11.23 45.97 10.15
N GLU A 94 11.73 45.95 8.91
CA GLU A 94 12.65 46.95 8.34
C GLU A 94 11.92 48.17 7.69
N PHE A 95 10.62 48.36 7.97
CA PHE A 95 9.84 49.57 7.63
C PHE A 95 9.10 50.13 8.84
#